data_AF-A0A2H0RSR4-F1
#
_entry.id   AF-A0A2H0RSR4-F1
#
_cell.length_a   1.000
_cell.length_b   1.000
_cell.length_c   1.000
_cell.angle_alpha   90.00
_cell.angle_beta   90.00
_cell.angle_gamma   90.00
#
_symmetry.space_group_name_H-M   'P 1'
#
loop_
_entity.id
_entity.type
_entity.pdbx_description
1 polymer ?
#
loop_
_entity_poly.entity_id
_entity_poly.type
_entity_poly.pdbx_seq_one_letter_code
_entity_poly.pdbx_strand_id
1 'polypeptide(L)'
;MPTPAFHITCTKNALIAQDVYEMRFRKPTDFSYKAGQFILFDVPLVENPEDIQTRAYSIASAPHEKDLLFIVKLLEGGRASRWVKESLSEGDTVRMQGPFGRFLLDDEEKSEFLFLCTSTGIAPFRSHVLEALHTGDTRTMDLMFGNRFAGDLFWMEEFEKLALEHPSFSFYPVLSKPTGAWKGHKGHVQDIALQITKDLTKKRIYICGSPAMTDELKQLCLASWNIPKENLHVEGFI
;
A
#
# COMPACT_ATOMS: atom_id res chain seq x y z
N MET A 1 8.06 -10.64 24.52
CA MET A 1 7.64 -9.31 25.03
C MET A 1 6.28 -9.00 24.45
N PRO A 2 5.36 -8.38 25.19
CA PRO A 2 4.08 -7.94 24.63
C PRO A 2 4.33 -6.91 23.51
N THR A 3 3.52 -6.95 22.45
CA THR A 3 3.60 -5.95 21.38
C THR A 3 3.29 -4.56 21.96
N PRO A 4 4.11 -3.54 21.68
CA PRO A 4 3.86 -2.22 22.24
C PRO A 4 2.57 -1.61 21.68
N ALA A 5 1.92 -0.81 22.52
CA ALA A 5 0.68 -0.10 22.21
C ALA A 5 0.89 1.39 22.43
N PHE A 6 0.28 2.21 21.59
CA PHE A 6 0.46 3.66 21.56
C PHE A 6 -0.88 4.35 21.43
N HIS A 7 -0.94 5.58 21.94
CA HIS A 7 -2.02 6.52 21.64
C HIS A 7 -1.45 7.57 20.70
N ILE A 8 -2.04 7.69 19.50
CA ILE A 8 -1.57 8.59 18.45
C ILE A 8 -2.66 9.61 18.12
N THR A 9 -2.24 10.84 17.82
CA THR A 9 -3.15 11.93 17.49
C THR A 9 -3.36 12.01 15.99
N CYS A 10 -4.61 12.00 15.54
CA CYS A 10 -4.99 12.23 14.15
C CYS A 10 -4.61 13.66 13.75
N THR A 11 -3.79 13.80 12.71
CA THR A 11 -3.36 15.09 12.16
C THR A 11 -4.04 15.41 10.84
N LYS A 12 -4.66 14.42 10.18
CA LYS A 12 -5.43 14.59 8.95
C LYS A 12 -6.36 13.41 8.74
N ASN A 13 -7.58 13.68 8.28
CA ASN A 13 -8.50 12.66 7.77
C ASN A 13 -9.24 13.21 6.55
N ALA A 14 -8.92 12.74 5.35
CA ALA A 14 -9.44 13.35 4.13
C ALA A 14 -9.74 12.33 3.03
N LEU A 15 -10.82 12.55 2.28
CA LEU A 15 -11.12 11.83 1.04
C LEU A 15 -10.14 12.25 -0.06
N ILE A 16 -9.41 11.30 -0.64
CA ILE A 16 -8.38 11.55 -1.67
C ILE A 16 -8.70 10.93 -3.04
N ALA A 17 -9.64 9.99 -3.09
CA ALA A 17 -10.19 9.43 -4.32
C ALA A 17 -11.62 8.94 -4.05
N GLN A 18 -12.29 8.37 -5.06
CA GLN A 18 -13.59 7.74 -4.88
C GLN A 18 -13.54 6.71 -3.74
N ASP A 19 -14.23 6.96 -2.64
CA ASP A 19 -14.29 6.12 -1.44
C ASP A 19 -12.91 5.77 -0.82
N VAL A 20 -11.86 6.56 -1.04
CA VAL A 20 -10.54 6.34 -0.41
C VAL A 20 -10.22 7.51 0.50
N TYR A 21 -9.98 7.21 1.78
CA TYR A 21 -9.51 8.19 2.76
C TYR A 21 -8.02 8.03 3.05
N GLU A 22 -7.33 9.16 3.19
CA GLU A 22 -5.99 9.28 3.76
C GLU A 22 -6.13 9.72 5.23
N MET A 23 -5.54 8.93 6.12
CA MET A 23 -5.44 9.25 7.54
C MET A 23 -3.97 9.49 7.88
N ARG A 24 -3.68 10.58 8.58
CA ARG A 24 -2.35 10.86 9.12
C ARG A 24 -2.40 10.96 10.62
N PHE A 25 -1.38 10.44 11.27
CA PHE A 25 -1.24 10.48 12.72
C PHE A 25 0.17 10.88 13.11
N ARG A 26 0.33 11.61 14.20
CA ARG A 26 1.66 11.91 14.73
C ARG A 26 2.37 10.61 15.14
N LYS A 27 3.56 10.37 14.60
CA LYS A 27 4.36 9.20 14.93
C LYS A 27 4.92 9.33 16.36
N PRO A 28 4.74 8.34 17.24
CA PRO A 28 5.41 8.33 18.54
C PRO A 28 6.93 8.28 18.40
N THR A 29 7.65 8.99 19.25
CA THR A 29 9.13 9.08 19.20
C THR A 29 9.84 7.74 19.39
N ASP A 30 9.24 6.83 20.15
CA ASP A 30 9.73 5.48 20.46
C ASP A 30 9.15 4.40 19.54
N PHE A 31 8.34 4.79 18.55
CA PHE A 31 7.80 3.87 17.56
C PHE A 31 8.71 3.74 16.34
N SER A 32 9.38 2.61 16.22
CA SER A 32 10.17 2.22 15.04
C SER A 32 9.48 1.10 14.27
N TYR A 33 9.51 1.15 12.94
CA TYR A 33 8.98 0.11 12.05
C TYR A 33 9.84 0.02 10.79
N LYS A 34 9.72 -1.09 10.06
CA LYS A 34 10.28 -1.26 8.71
C LYS A 34 9.22 -1.01 7.64
N ALA A 35 9.65 -0.49 6.50
CA ALA A 35 8.74 -0.28 5.36
C ALA A 35 7.99 -1.57 4.99
N GLY A 36 6.69 -1.45 4.71
CA GLY A 36 5.79 -2.57 4.42
C GLY A 36 5.16 -3.24 5.66
N GLN A 37 5.47 -2.79 6.87
CA GLN A 37 4.78 -3.23 8.08
C GLN A 37 3.41 -2.56 8.27
N PHE A 38 2.58 -3.16 9.11
CA PHE A 38 1.24 -2.67 9.46
C PHE A 38 1.07 -2.49 10.96
N ILE A 39 0.01 -1.81 11.37
CA ILE A 39 -0.45 -1.73 12.76
C ILE A 39 -1.88 -2.26 12.89
N LEU A 40 -2.29 -2.54 14.12
CA LEU A 40 -3.68 -2.76 14.47
C LEU A 40 -4.23 -1.48 15.10
N PHE A 41 -5.22 -0.86 14.47
CA PHE A 41 -6.02 0.22 15.06
C PHE A 41 -7.14 -0.38 15.91
N ASP A 42 -7.38 0.23 17.07
CA ASP A 42 -8.62 0.04 17.80
C ASP A 42 -9.71 0.89 17.14
N VAL A 43 -10.67 0.23 16.48
CA VAL A 43 -11.77 0.86 15.75
C VAL A 43 -13.06 0.75 16.56
N PRO A 44 -13.56 1.87 17.11
CA PRO A 44 -14.84 1.88 17.83
C PRO A 44 -16.02 1.71 16.88
N LEU A 45 -17.12 1.15 17.38
CA LEU A 45 -18.41 1.19 16.70
C LEU A 45 -19.04 2.58 16.87
N VAL A 46 -19.50 3.19 15.77
CA VAL A 46 -20.05 4.57 15.78
C VAL A 46 -21.21 4.74 16.78
N GLU A 47 -22.11 3.76 16.86
CA GLU A 47 -23.26 3.81 17.78
C GLU A 47 -22.91 3.47 19.23
N ASN A 48 -21.78 2.80 19.46
CA ASN A 48 -21.32 2.40 20.78
C ASN A 48 -19.78 2.45 20.84
N PRO A 49 -19.20 3.62 21.15
CA PRO A 49 -17.74 3.80 21.12
C PRO A 49 -16.95 2.87 22.06
N GLU A 50 -17.59 2.28 23.07
CA GLU A 50 -16.98 1.30 23.97
C GLU A 50 -16.84 -0.10 23.32
N ASP A 51 -17.59 -0.39 22.26
CA ASP A 51 -17.42 -1.61 21.45
C ASP A 51 -16.28 -1.41 20.44
N ILE A 52 -15.08 -1.83 20.83
CA ILE A 52 -13.85 -1.71 20.05
C ILE A 52 -13.55 -3.02 19.32
N GLN A 53 -13.20 -2.91 18.04
CA GLN A 53 -12.60 -4.01 17.28
C GLN A 53 -11.28 -3.59 16.66
N THR A 54 -10.31 -4.49 16.64
CA THR A 54 -9.03 -4.22 15.98
C THR A 54 -9.13 -4.37 14.46
N ARG A 55 -8.45 -3.51 13.71
CA ARG A 55 -8.29 -3.63 12.25
C ARG A 55 -6.86 -3.37 11.82
N ALA A 56 -6.36 -4.18 10.90
CA ALA A 56 -5.01 -4.07 10.37
C ALA A 56 -4.97 -3.04 9.23
N TYR A 57 -3.97 -2.15 9.27
CA TYR A 57 -3.69 -1.18 8.22
C TYR A 57 -2.19 -1.05 7.98
N SER A 58 -1.77 -1.29 6.73
CA SER A 58 -0.38 -1.12 6.31
C SER A 58 0.03 0.34 6.42
N ILE A 59 1.21 0.59 6.99
CA ILE A 59 1.78 1.92 7.13
C ILE A 59 2.28 2.34 5.74
N ALA A 60 1.70 3.38 5.17
CA ALA A 60 2.06 3.89 3.84
C ALA A 60 3.14 4.98 3.88
N SER A 61 3.42 5.54 5.05
CA SER A 61 4.58 6.39 5.26
C SER A 61 5.88 5.58 5.29
N ALA A 62 6.99 6.19 4.88
CA ALA A 62 8.31 5.60 5.09
C ALA A 62 8.75 5.73 6.57
N PRO A 63 9.58 4.80 7.09
CA PRO A 63 10.09 4.84 8.46
C PRO A 63 10.68 6.19 8.90
N HIS A 64 11.32 6.93 7.99
CA HIS A 64 11.94 8.23 8.28
C HIS A 64 10.93 9.42 8.30
N GLU A 65 9.69 9.23 7.86
CA GLU A 65 8.67 10.28 7.90
C GLU A 65 8.20 10.60 9.34
N LYS A 66 7.82 11.86 9.57
CA LYS A 66 7.42 12.38 10.90
C LYS A 66 6.03 11.92 11.33
N ASP A 67 5.14 11.69 10.38
CA ASP A 67 3.78 11.25 10.61
C ASP A 67 3.60 9.84 10.05
N LEU A 68 2.75 9.05 10.70
CA LEU A 68 2.26 7.80 10.16
C LEU A 68 1.14 8.07 9.17
N LEU A 69 1.23 7.51 7.97
CA LEU A 69 0.23 7.66 6.91
C LEU A 69 -0.46 6.33 6.65
N PHE A 70 -1.78 6.34 6.54
CA PHE A 70 -2.61 5.19 6.17
C PHE A 70 -3.62 5.56 5.09
N ILE A 71 -4.02 4.57 4.29
CA ILE A 71 -5.14 4.69 3.35
C ILE A 71 -6.17 3.60 3.56
N VAL A 72 -7.44 3.96 3.41
CA VAL A 72 -8.56 3.03 3.58
C VAL A 72 -9.57 3.22 2.46
N LYS A 73 -9.94 2.12 1.80
CA LYS A 73 -11.09 2.08 0.90
C LYS A 73 -12.34 1.84 1.76
N LEU A 74 -13.31 2.72 1.65
CA LEU A 74 -14.58 2.58 2.37
C LEU A 74 -15.39 1.45 1.74
N LEU A 75 -15.84 0.55 2.60
CA LEU A 75 -16.85 -0.47 2.33
C LEU A 75 -18.17 -0.05 2.96
N GLU A 76 -19.26 -0.16 2.21
CA GLU A 76 -20.61 0.17 2.68
C GLU A 76 -20.97 -0.62 3.95
N GLY A 77 -21.45 0.08 4.98
CA GLY A 77 -21.78 -0.50 6.29
C GLY A 77 -20.57 -1.01 7.10
N GLY A 78 -19.35 -0.94 6.57
CA GLY A 78 -18.15 -1.40 7.26
C GLY A 78 -17.85 -0.58 8.52
N ARG A 79 -17.58 -1.26 9.64
CA ARG A 79 -17.28 -0.60 10.93
C ARG A 79 -16.19 0.46 10.80
N ALA A 80 -15.04 0.10 10.24
CA ALA A 80 -13.93 1.04 10.05
C ALA A 80 -14.26 2.11 9.00
N SER A 81 -15.00 1.78 7.94
CA SER A 81 -15.44 2.76 6.96
C SER A 81 -16.28 3.88 7.59
N ARG A 82 -17.23 3.50 8.45
CA ARG A 82 -18.09 4.45 9.15
C ARG A 82 -17.30 5.23 10.19
N TRP A 83 -16.46 4.58 10.99
CA TRP A 83 -15.60 5.26 11.96
C TRP A 83 -14.73 6.33 11.28
N VAL A 84 -14.04 6.00 10.19
CA VAL A 84 -13.19 6.96 9.45
C VAL A 84 -14.01 8.09 8.86
N LYS A 85 -15.19 7.81 8.29
CA LYS A 85 -16.00 8.83 7.61
C LYS A 85 -16.82 9.72 8.56
N GLU A 86 -17.28 9.18 9.67
CA GLU A 86 -18.33 9.78 10.51
C GLU A 86 -17.84 10.22 11.89
N SER A 87 -16.71 9.68 12.38
CA SER A 87 -16.26 9.91 13.76
C SER A 87 -14.83 10.43 13.85
N LEU A 88 -13.89 9.91 13.06
CA LEU A 88 -12.49 10.29 13.14
C LEU A 88 -12.28 11.72 12.61
N SER A 89 -11.79 12.60 13.49
CA SER A 89 -11.48 14.00 13.19
C SER A 89 -10.03 14.35 13.54
N GLU A 90 -9.53 15.46 12.99
CA GLU A 90 -8.23 16.00 13.40
C GLU A 90 -8.24 16.36 14.90
N GLY A 91 -7.17 16.01 15.61
CA GLY A 91 -7.06 16.16 17.07
C GLY A 91 -7.48 14.94 17.87
N ASP A 92 -8.21 13.99 17.28
CA ASP A 92 -8.63 12.77 17.98
C ASP A 92 -7.45 11.90 18.36
N THR A 93 -7.57 11.22 19.51
CA THR A 93 -6.58 10.25 19.98
C THR A 93 -7.08 8.84 19.69
N VAL A 94 -6.26 8.05 18.99
CA VAL A 94 -6.58 6.68 18.58
C VAL A 94 -5.53 5.73 19.15
N ARG A 95 -5.97 4.59 19.67
CA ARG A 95 -5.08 3.54 20.13
C ARG A 95 -4.63 2.65 18.98
N MET A 96 -3.34 2.34 18.92
CA MET A 96 -2.75 1.39 17.99
C MET A 96 -1.85 0.37 18.69
N GLN A 97 -1.61 -0.75 18.02
CA GLN A 97 -0.64 -1.79 18.42
C GLN A 97 0.24 -2.14 17.23
N GLY A 98 1.53 -2.40 17.45
CA GLY A 98 2.46 -2.81 16.40
C GLY A 98 3.90 -2.33 16.63
N PRO A 99 4.76 -2.36 15.60
CA PRO A 99 4.45 -2.79 14.23
C PRO A 99 4.32 -4.31 14.10
N PHE A 100 3.66 -4.75 13.03
CA PHE A 100 3.48 -6.14 12.63
C PHE A 100 3.83 -6.33 11.15
N GLY A 101 3.93 -7.59 10.72
CA GLY A 101 4.12 -7.92 9.31
C GLY A 101 5.57 -8.24 8.94
N ARG A 102 5.70 -9.00 7.86
CA ARG A 102 6.99 -9.45 7.26
C ARG A 102 7.04 -9.17 5.76
N PHE A 103 6.15 -8.31 5.27
CA PHE A 103 6.14 -7.86 3.89
C PHE A 103 7.22 -6.79 3.72
N LEU A 104 8.48 -7.25 3.68
CA LEU A 104 9.67 -6.41 3.66
C LEU A 104 10.40 -6.61 2.33
N LEU A 105 11.03 -5.55 1.81
CA LEU A 105 11.99 -5.73 0.72
C LEU A 105 13.14 -6.60 1.22
N ASP A 106 13.59 -7.51 0.36
CA ASP A 106 14.77 -8.31 0.66
C ASP A 106 16.05 -7.48 0.54
N ASP A 107 17.05 -7.82 1.34
CA ASP A 107 18.36 -7.19 1.39
C ASP A 107 19.34 -7.83 0.37
N GLU A 108 18.93 -8.83 -0.41
CA GLU A 108 19.77 -9.40 -1.47
C GLU A 108 20.14 -8.37 -2.56
N GLU A 109 21.45 -8.12 -2.71
CA GLU A 109 22.04 -7.01 -3.49
C GLU A 109 21.70 -6.97 -5.00
N LYS A 110 21.17 -8.05 -5.58
CA LYS A 110 21.06 -8.18 -7.05
C LYS A 110 19.64 -8.29 -7.60
N SER A 111 18.61 -8.29 -6.75
CA SER A 111 17.24 -8.45 -7.23
C SER A 111 16.62 -7.11 -7.63
N GLU A 112 15.99 -7.08 -8.79
CA GLU A 112 15.09 -5.98 -9.17
C GLU A 112 13.69 -6.24 -8.59
N PHE A 113 12.94 -5.18 -8.33
CA PHE A 113 11.62 -5.27 -7.73
C PHE A 113 10.50 -5.02 -8.73
N LEU A 114 9.47 -5.85 -8.68
CA LEU A 114 8.20 -5.62 -9.36
C LEU A 114 7.08 -5.57 -8.32
N PHE A 115 6.44 -4.42 -8.22
CA PHE A 115 5.31 -4.18 -7.32
C PHE A 115 4.01 -4.17 -8.13
N LEU A 116 3.08 -5.04 -7.75
CA LEU A 116 1.78 -5.20 -8.39
C LEU A 116 0.69 -4.90 -7.37
N CYS A 117 -0.05 -3.80 -7.56
CA CYS A 117 -1.11 -3.44 -6.63
C CYS A 117 -2.42 -3.05 -7.27
N THR A 118 -3.49 -3.13 -6.48
CA THR A 118 -4.76 -2.51 -6.79
C THR A 118 -5.30 -1.74 -5.59
N SER A 119 -5.95 -0.60 -5.88
CA SER A 119 -6.58 0.26 -4.86
C SER A 119 -5.64 0.53 -3.66
N THR A 120 -6.12 0.38 -2.41
CA THR A 120 -5.30 0.66 -1.22
C THR A 120 -4.16 -0.32 -0.96
N GLY A 121 -3.99 -1.36 -1.80
CA GLY A 121 -2.80 -2.20 -1.79
C GLY A 121 -1.50 -1.48 -2.18
N ILE A 122 -1.59 -0.25 -2.68
CA ILE A 122 -0.42 0.61 -2.91
C ILE A 122 0.24 1.09 -1.60
N ALA A 123 -0.46 1.02 -0.45
CA ALA A 123 0.02 1.49 0.84
C ALA A 123 1.44 0.97 1.20
N PRO A 124 1.69 -0.34 1.33
CA PRO A 124 3.03 -0.84 1.64
C PRO A 124 4.07 -0.46 0.58
N PHE A 125 3.68 -0.35 -0.69
CA PHE A 125 4.60 0.02 -1.77
C PHE A 125 5.03 1.48 -1.73
N ARG A 126 4.17 2.41 -1.29
CA ARG A 126 4.59 3.79 -1.02
C ARG A 126 5.70 3.81 0.03
N SER A 127 5.51 3.06 1.13
CA SER A 127 6.51 2.95 2.20
C SER A 127 7.83 2.34 1.69
N HIS A 128 7.76 1.26 0.90
CA HIS A 128 8.93 0.61 0.32
C HIS A 128 9.71 1.52 -0.63
N VAL A 129 9.02 2.14 -1.60
CA VAL A 129 9.66 3.00 -2.60
C VAL A 129 10.36 4.17 -1.92
N LEU A 130 9.66 4.87 -1.02
CA LEU A 130 10.22 6.04 -0.34
C LEU A 130 11.41 5.67 0.56
N GLU A 131 11.35 4.55 1.28
CA GLU A 131 12.46 4.11 2.12
C GLU A 131 13.67 3.65 1.29
N ALA A 132 13.45 2.90 0.21
CA ALA A 132 14.51 2.46 -0.68
C ALA A 132 15.22 3.67 -1.33
N LEU A 133 14.46 4.64 -1.84
CA LEU A 133 15.05 5.86 -2.41
C LEU A 133 15.77 6.71 -1.36
N HIS A 134 15.24 6.82 -0.14
CA HIS A 134 15.88 7.56 0.95
C HIS A 134 17.22 6.96 1.39
N THR A 135 17.31 5.63 1.41
CA THR A 135 18.52 4.89 1.80
C THR A 135 19.52 4.73 0.66
N GLY A 136 19.21 5.25 -0.53
CA GLY A 136 20.10 5.23 -1.69
C GLY A 136 20.12 3.91 -2.45
N ASP A 137 19.05 3.11 -2.36
CA ASP A 137 18.92 1.87 -3.12
C ASP A 137 18.93 2.15 -4.62
N THR A 138 19.84 1.48 -5.33
CA THR A 138 20.02 1.63 -6.77
C THR A 138 19.32 0.53 -7.58
N ARG A 139 18.70 -0.46 -6.91
CA ARG A 139 17.95 -1.54 -7.57
C ARG A 139 16.72 -0.96 -8.25
N THR A 140 16.36 -1.52 -9.40
CA THR A 140 15.19 -1.02 -10.14
C THR A 140 13.90 -1.45 -9.45
N MET A 141 12.93 -0.55 -9.42
CA MET A 141 11.61 -0.72 -8.81
C MET A 141 10.54 -0.34 -9.83
N ASP A 142 9.80 -1.32 -10.32
CA ASP A 142 8.68 -1.09 -11.23
C ASP A 142 7.36 -1.22 -10.46
N LEU A 143 6.59 -0.12 -10.34
CA LEU A 143 5.31 -0.10 -9.65
C LEU A 143 4.14 -0.05 -10.63
N MET A 144 3.38 -1.14 -10.70
CA MET A 144 2.12 -1.23 -11.44
C MET A 144 0.95 -0.94 -10.50
N PHE A 145 0.21 0.13 -10.76
CA PHE A 145 -0.93 0.54 -9.94
C PHE A 145 -2.26 0.41 -10.69
N GLY A 146 -2.96 -0.69 -10.42
CA GLY A 146 -4.20 -1.06 -11.10
C GLY A 146 -5.46 -0.54 -10.43
N ASN A 147 -6.31 0.14 -11.20
CA ASN A 147 -7.65 0.53 -10.76
C ASN A 147 -8.70 0.29 -11.85
N ARG A 148 -9.99 0.46 -11.51
CA ARG A 148 -11.08 0.30 -12.49
C ARG A 148 -11.22 1.56 -13.32
N PHE A 149 -11.39 2.70 -12.66
CA PHE A 149 -11.67 3.98 -13.30
C PHE A 149 -10.66 5.05 -12.87
N ALA A 150 -10.59 6.14 -13.63
CA ALA A 150 -9.66 7.24 -13.31
C ALA A 150 -9.95 7.88 -11.94
N GLY A 151 -11.21 7.92 -11.49
CA GLY A 151 -11.60 8.47 -10.18
C GLY A 151 -11.16 7.62 -8.98
N ASP A 152 -10.67 6.40 -9.21
CA ASP A 152 -10.08 5.55 -8.18
C ASP A 152 -8.57 5.83 -7.97
N LEU A 153 -7.94 6.60 -8.86
CA LEU A 153 -6.52 6.91 -8.79
C LEU A 153 -6.24 8.01 -7.75
N PHE A 154 -5.14 7.87 -7.03
CA PHE A 154 -4.60 8.84 -6.08
C PHE A 154 -3.08 8.73 -6.04
N TRP A 155 -2.41 9.72 -5.44
CA TRP A 155 -0.94 9.84 -5.37
C TRP A 155 -0.23 9.81 -6.74
N MET A 156 -0.94 10.09 -7.82
CA MET A 156 -0.39 10.10 -9.18
C MET A 156 0.78 11.07 -9.31
N GLU A 157 0.58 12.32 -8.89
CA GLU A 157 1.62 13.36 -8.95
C GLU A 157 2.86 13.00 -8.11
N GLU A 158 2.67 12.35 -6.95
CA GLU A 158 3.77 11.90 -6.10
C GLU A 158 4.64 10.86 -6.83
N PHE A 159 4.03 9.78 -7.31
CA PHE A 159 4.78 8.71 -7.98
C PHE A 159 5.33 9.12 -9.35
N GLU A 160 4.62 9.95 -10.11
CA GLU A 160 5.11 10.51 -11.38
C GLU A 160 6.35 11.38 -11.15
N LYS A 161 6.34 12.21 -10.09
CA LYS A 161 7.50 13.01 -9.68
C LYS A 161 8.68 12.11 -9.26
N LEU A 162 8.44 11.10 -8.43
CA LEU A 162 9.49 10.16 -8.02
C LEU A 162 10.11 9.46 -9.23
N ALA A 163 9.30 9.03 -10.21
CA ALA A 163 9.79 8.37 -11.42
C ALA A 163 10.59 9.32 -12.33
N LEU A 164 10.30 10.62 -12.30
CA LEU A 164 11.09 11.64 -13.00
C LEU A 164 12.43 11.91 -12.32
N GLU A 165 12.45 11.92 -10.98
CA GLU A 165 13.63 12.25 -10.17
C GLU A 165 14.59 11.07 -10.00
N HIS A 166 14.09 9.83 -10.06
CA HIS A 166 14.87 8.62 -9.77
C HIS A 166 14.86 7.63 -10.95
N PRO A 167 15.97 7.48 -11.67
CA PRO A 167 16.07 6.54 -12.80
C PRO A 167 15.87 5.06 -12.43
N SER A 168 16.01 4.71 -11.15
CA SER A 168 15.76 3.36 -10.63
C SER A 168 14.29 3.09 -10.33
N PHE A 169 13.39 4.08 -10.44
CA PHE A 169 11.97 3.91 -10.16
C PHE A 169 11.11 4.19 -11.39
N SER A 170 10.22 3.27 -11.72
CA SER A 170 9.24 3.42 -12.78
C SER A 170 7.83 3.27 -12.21
N PHE A 171 6.93 4.16 -12.63
CA PHE A 171 5.53 4.14 -12.21
C PHE A 171 4.59 3.93 -13.40
N TYR A 172 3.71 2.94 -13.28
CA TYR A 172 2.80 2.52 -14.35
C TYR A 172 1.36 2.46 -13.81
N PRO A 173 0.59 3.56 -13.94
CA PRO A 173 -0.83 3.52 -13.62
C PRO A 173 -1.60 2.74 -14.70
N VAL A 174 -2.47 1.83 -14.27
CA VAL A 174 -3.21 0.91 -15.14
C VAL A 174 -4.71 1.01 -14.84
N LEU A 175 -5.52 1.20 -15.89
CA LEU A 175 -6.98 1.17 -15.78
C LEU A 175 -7.57 -0.03 -16.54
N SER A 176 -8.36 -0.84 -15.84
CA SER A 176 -9.08 -1.97 -16.46
C SER A 176 -10.34 -1.54 -17.19
N LYS A 177 -10.96 -0.43 -16.80
CA LYS A 177 -12.15 0.15 -17.46
C LYS A 177 -11.99 1.66 -17.65
N PRO A 178 -10.99 2.12 -18.42
CA PRO A 178 -10.77 3.55 -18.64
C PRO A 178 -11.99 4.18 -19.31
N THR A 179 -12.37 5.37 -18.86
CA THR A 179 -13.37 6.22 -19.51
C THR A 179 -12.71 7.49 -20.04
N GLY A 180 -13.31 8.11 -21.06
CA GLY A 180 -12.79 9.34 -21.65
C GLY A 180 -11.40 9.19 -22.30
N ALA A 181 -10.52 10.17 -22.07
CA ALA A 181 -9.25 10.32 -22.78
C ALA A 181 -8.04 9.71 -22.05
N TRP A 182 -8.21 8.61 -21.31
CA TRP A 182 -7.08 7.93 -20.65
C TRP A 182 -6.00 7.50 -21.64
N LYS A 183 -4.79 8.04 -21.45
CA LYS A 183 -3.61 7.78 -22.30
C LYS A 183 -2.62 6.77 -21.68
N GLY A 184 -2.80 6.43 -20.41
CA GLY A 184 -1.95 5.46 -19.72
C GLY A 184 -2.28 4.01 -20.10
N HIS A 185 -1.71 3.07 -19.35
CA HIS A 185 -1.89 1.64 -19.61
C HIS A 185 -3.34 1.20 -19.40
N LYS A 186 -3.80 0.26 -20.25
CA LYS A 186 -5.15 -0.28 -20.25
C LYS A 186 -5.09 -1.79 -20.05
N GLY A 187 -5.98 -2.33 -19.22
CA GLY A 187 -6.02 -3.76 -18.86
C GLY A 187 -5.74 -3.99 -17.38
N HIS A 188 -5.10 -5.10 -17.05
CA HIS A 188 -4.72 -5.45 -15.68
C HIS A 188 -3.21 -5.34 -15.46
N VAL A 189 -2.78 -5.23 -14.20
CA VAL A 189 -1.35 -5.04 -13.86
C VAL A 189 -0.46 -6.19 -14.36
N GLN A 190 -0.99 -7.42 -14.41
CA GLN A 190 -0.31 -8.58 -14.98
C GLN A 190 0.01 -8.45 -16.47
N ASP A 191 -0.89 -7.82 -17.23
CA ASP A 191 -0.71 -7.63 -18.67
C ASP A 191 0.45 -6.66 -18.93
N ILE A 192 0.52 -5.62 -18.10
CA ILE A 192 1.53 -4.56 -18.21
C ILE A 192 2.89 -5.07 -17.73
N ALA A 193 2.92 -5.88 -16.67
CA ALA A 193 4.15 -6.53 -16.21
C ALA A 193 4.84 -7.34 -17.32
N LEU A 194 4.07 -8.10 -18.09
CA LEU A 194 4.56 -8.89 -19.23
C LEU A 194 5.01 -8.04 -20.43
N GLN A 195 4.43 -6.86 -20.61
CA GLN A 195 4.83 -5.94 -21.70
C GLN A 195 6.16 -5.25 -21.39
N ILE A 196 6.40 -4.93 -20.12
CA ILE A 196 7.51 -4.08 -19.69
C ILE A 196 8.73 -4.90 -19.28
N THR A 197 8.51 -6.07 -18.66
CA THR A 197 9.60 -6.91 -18.17
C THR A 197 9.84 -8.10 -19.10
N LYS A 198 11.03 -8.16 -19.70
CA LYS A 198 11.43 -9.27 -20.58
C LYS A 198 11.62 -10.60 -19.85
N ASP A 199 12.15 -10.55 -18.63
CA ASP A 199 12.49 -11.73 -17.83
C ASP A 199 12.08 -11.51 -16.37
N LEU A 200 10.84 -11.89 -16.06
CA LEU A 200 10.26 -11.75 -14.72
C LEU A 200 10.96 -12.64 -13.68
N THR A 201 11.66 -13.70 -14.10
CA THR A 201 12.29 -14.66 -13.17
C THR A 201 13.46 -14.05 -12.38
N LYS A 202 14.01 -12.95 -12.88
CA LYS A 202 15.07 -12.16 -12.23
C LYS A 202 14.53 -11.12 -11.25
N LYS A 203 13.22 -10.92 -11.22
CA LYS A 203 12.57 -9.96 -10.34
C LYS A 203 12.05 -10.64 -9.09
N ARG A 204 12.07 -9.90 -7.99
CA ARG A 204 11.26 -10.20 -6.80
C ARG A 204 9.93 -9.52 -6.93
N ILE A 205 8.87 -10.33 -6.89
CA ILE A 205 7.51 -9.90 -7.15
C ILE A 205 6.80 -9.72 -5.82
N TYR A 206 6.31 -8.50 -5.60
CA TYR A 206 5.47 -8.18 -4.45
C TYR A 206 4.07 -7.81 -4.92
N ILE A 207 3.07 -8.43 -4.30
CA ILE A 207 1.66 -8.26 -4.67
C ILE A 207 0.87 -7.81 -3.45
N CYS A 208 0.08 -6.74 -3.60
CA CYS A 208 -0.85 -6.29 -2.56
C CYS A 208 -2.10 -5.64 -3.15
N GLY A 209 -3.30 -6.05 -2.72
CA GLY A 209 -4.54 -5.45 -3.18
C GLY A 209 -5.76 -6.33 -2.95
N SER A 210 -6.73 -6.30 -3.87
CA SER A 210 -7.97 -7.07 -3.72
C SER A 210 -7.71 -8.59 -3.72
N PRO A 211 -8.48 -9.39 -2.95
CA PRO A 211 -8.31 -10.85 -2.88
C PRO A 211 -8.33 -11.52 -4.26
N ALA A 212 -9.26 -11.10 -5.12
CA ALA A 212 -9.36 -11.63 -6.48
C ALA A 212 -8.08 -11.41 -7.30
N MET A 213 -7.49 -10.21 -7.21
CA MET A 213 -6.24 -9.90 -7.92
C MET A 213 -5.06 -10.66 -7.31
N THR A 214 -4.96 -10.72 -5.98
CA THR A 214 -3.84 -11.39 -5.31
C THR A 214 -3.83 -12.89 -5.58
N ASP A 215 -5.01 -13.52 -5.59
CA ASP A 215 -5.14 -14.95 -5.88
C ASP A 215 -4.78 -15.27 -7.34
N GLU A 216 -5.27 -14.46 -8.29
CA GLU A 216 -4.97 -14.60 -9.71
C GLU A 216 -3.47 -14.43 -9.98
N LEU A 217 -2.86 -13.34 -9.52
CA LEU A 217 -1.43 -13.08 -9.73
C LEU A 217 -0.55 -14.14 -9.08
N LYS A 218 -0.91 -14.63 -7.89
CA LYS A 218 -0.17 -15.70 -7.24
C LYS A 218 -0.19 -16.98 -8.08
N GLN A 219 -1.33 -17.33 -8.67
CA GLN A 219 -1.42 -18.47 -9.58
C GLN A 219 -0.61 -18.24 -10.85
N LEU A 220 -0.71 -17.07 -11.49
CA LEU A 220 0.05 -16.71 -12.68
C LEU A 220 1.56 -16.78 -12.44
N CYS A 221 2.04 -16.22 -11.31
CA CYS A 221 3.46 -16.24 -10.95
C CYS A 221 4.00 -17.67 -10.85
N LEU A 222 3.27 -18.55 -10.16
CA LEU A 222 3.73 -19.91 -9.89
C LEU A 222 3.54 -20.86 -11.09
N ALA A 223 2.44 -20.73 -11.84
CA ALA A 223 2.07 -21.68 -12.87
C ALA A 223 2.48 -21.26 -14.29
N SER A 224 2.58 -19.95 -14.56
CA SER A 224 2.77 -19.44 -15.93
C SER A 224 4.07 -18.65 -16.09
N TRP A 225 4.44 -17.84 -15.10
CA TRP A 225 5.66 -17.02 -15.15
C TRP A 225 6.89 -17.72 -14.57
N ASN A 226 6.72 -18.93 -14.01
CA ASN A 226 7.78 -19.74 -13.41
C ASN A 226 8.61 -18.99 -12.36
N ILE A 227 7.94 -18.18 -11.54
CA ILE A 227 8.58 -17.41 -10.48
C ILE A 227 8.88 -18.34 -9.30
N PRO A 228 10.15 -18.42 -8.86
CA PRO A 228 10.49 -19.17 -7.65
C PRO A 228 9.68 -18.65 -6.45
N LYS A 229 9.23 -19.56 -5.59
CA LYS A 229 8.34 -19.21 -4.47
C LYS A 229 8.99 -18.22 -3.51
N GLU A 230 10.30 -18.31 -3.35
CA GLU A 230 11.15 -17.41 -2.57
C GLU A 230 11.19 -15.97 -3.11
N ASN A 231 10.91 -15.79 -4.40
CA ASN A 231 10.85 -14.47 -5.05
C ASN A 231 9.42 -13.90 -5.10
N LEU A 232 8.43 -14.64 -4.58
CA LEU A 232 7.02 -14.25 -4.60
C LEU A 232 6.53 -13.87 -3.20
N HIS A 233 6.22 -12.60 -3.02
CA HIS A 233 5.73 -12.03 -1.78
C HIS A 233 4.31 -11.52 -1.99
N VAL A 234 3.35 -11.97 -1.18
CA VAL A 234 1.95 -11.57 -1.31
C VAL A 234 1.41 -11.15 0.06
N GLU A 235 0.80 -9.98 0.10
CA GLU A 235 0.01 -9.50 1.23
C GLU A 235 -1.42 -9.22 0.74
N GLY A 236 -2.42 -9.65 1.50
CA GLY A 236 -3.84 -9.47 1.16
C GLY A 236 -4.61 -8.91 2.35
N PHE A 237 -5.62 -8.10 2.07
CA PHE A 237 -6.57 -7.62 3.08
C PHE A 237 -7.65 -8.69 3.29
N ILE A 238 -7.95 -9.02 4.55
CA ILE A 238 -9.08 -9.85 4.97
C ILE A 238 -10.07 -8.98 5.72
#